data_AF-C4L8A5-F1
#
_entry.id   AF-C4L8A5-F1
#
_cell.length_a   1.000
_cell.length_b   1.000
_cell.length_c   1.000
_cell.angle_alpha   90.00
_cell.angle_beta   90.00
_cell.angle_gamma   90.00
#
_symmetry.space_group_name_H-M   'P 1'
#
loop_
_entity.id
_entity.type
_entity.pdbx_description
1 polymer ?
#
loop_
_entity_poly.entity_id
_entity_poly.type
_entity_poly.pdbx_seq_one_letter_code
_entity_poly.pdbx_strand_id
1 'polypeptide(L)'
;MNHWTLIIGMMLVTFLPRYLPLLLAGKMEFPEWLERAFNYVPIAVLSAIIAQTTLIHDGAVQLTWNNAHLIAALVAFVVALKCRQQLVVISCGLLAFGLMRWWF
;
A
#
# COMPACT_ATOMS: atom_id res chain seq x y z
N MET A 1 19.44 25.48 -3.92
CA MET A 1 19.39 24.58 -2.74
C MET A 1 20.59 23.65 -2.84
N ASN A 2 21.45 23.58 -1.83
CA ASN A 2 22.68 22.79 -1.90
C ASN A 2 22.34 21.30 -1.78
N HIS A 3 22.76 20.47 -2.73
CA HIS A 3 22.49 19.02 -2.73
C HIS A 3 22.85 18.34 -1.40
N TRP A 4 23.88 18.85 -0.71
CA TRP A 4 24.30 18.41 0.62
C TRP A 4 23.22 18.55 1.70
N THR A 5 22.46 19.65 1.73
CA THR A 5 21.37 19.80 2.71
C THR A 5 20.19 18.87 2.43
N LEU A 6 19.92 18.54 1.15
CA LEU A 6 18.92 17.54 0.80
C LEU A 6 19.32 16.13 1.24
N ILE A 7 20.59 15.76 1.04
CA ILE A 7 21.11 14.44 1.45
C ILE A 7 21.04 14.29 2.97
N ILE A 8 21.54 15.28 3.72
CA ILE A 8 21.50 15.26 5.19
C ILE A 8 20.05 15.31 5.71
N GLY A 9 19.18 16.10 5.07
CA GLY A 9 17.76 16.16 5.40
C GLY A 9 17.04 14.83 5.19
N MET A 10 17.21 14.20 4.03
CA MET A 10 16.62 12.88 3.74
C MET A 10 17.17 11.78 4.66
N MET A 11 18.47 11.83 4.96
CA MET A 11 19.10 10.93 5.92
C MET A 11 18.42 11.03 7.27
N LEU A 12 18.28 12.24 7.83
CA LEU A 12 17.64 12.45 9.13
C LEU A 12 16.17 11.98 9.12
N VAL A 13 15.38 12.36 8.12
CA VAL A 13 13.96 12.00 8.03
C VAL A 13 13.75 10.49 7.86
N THR A 14 14.68 9.77 7.23
CA THR A 14 14.59 8.30 7.06
C THR A 14 15.13 7.54 8.27
N PHE A 15 16.25 8.01 8.85
CA PHE A 15 16.88 7.34 9.98
C PHE A 15 16.11 7.55 11.29
N LEU A 16 15.57 8.76 11.55
CA LEU A 16 14.87 9.03 12.81
C LEU A 16 13.73 8.04 13.06
N PRO A 17 12.73 7.86 12.16
CA PRO A 17 11.60 6.98 12.43
C PRO A 17 12.00 5.52 12.62
N ARG A 18 13.15 5.10 12.07
CA ARG A 18 13.63 3.72 12.12
C ARG A 18 14.48 3.42 13.36
N TYR A 19 15.35 4.36 13.74
CA TYR A 19 16.24 4.21 14.90
C TYR A 19 15.61 4.67 16.20
N LEU A 20 14.68 5.63 16.18
CA LEU A 20 14.02 6.13 17.38
C LEU A 20 13.30 5.00 18.13
N PRO A 21 12.48 4.13 17.50
CA PRO A 21 11.86 3.01 18.21
C PRO A 21 12.89 1.99 18.71
N LEU A 22 13.96 1.78 17.95
CA LEU A 22 15.01 0.80 18.26
C LEU A 22 15.87 1.23 19.47
N LEU A 23 16.10 2.53 19.62
CA LEU A 23 16.81 3.11 20.77
C LEU A 23 15.92 3.15 22.04
N LEU A 24 14.61 3.35 21.84
CA LEU A 24 13.60 3.41 22.92
C LEU A 24 13.18 2.02 23.42
N ALA A 25 13.26 0.98 22.57
CA ALA A 25 12.88 -0.40 22.88
C ALA A 25 13.62 -1.03 24.08
N GLY A 26 14.75 -0.46 24.52
CA GLY A 26 15.49 -0.94 25.69
C GLY A 26 15.08 -0.32 27.03
N LYS A 27 14.21 0.71 27.05
CA LYS A 27 13.86 1.47 28.28
C LYS A 27 12.41 1.94 28.39
N MET A 28 11.67 1.99 27.28
CA MET A 28 10.26 2.39 27.27
C MET A 28 9.40 1.22 26.80
N GLU A 29 8.58 0.69 27.71
CA GLU A 29 7.43 -0.13 27.32
C GLU A 29 6.47 0.78 26.57
N PHE A 30 6.37 0.62 25.26
CA PHE A 30 5.36 1.33 24.48
C PHE A 30 3.98 1.00 25.09
N PRO A 31 3.12 2.00 25.38
CA PRO A 31 1.80 1.70 25.93
C PRO A 31 1.06 0.78 24.96
N GLU A 32 0.44 -0.29 25.47
CA GLU A 32 -0.13 -1.37 24.64
C GLU A 32 -1.09 -0.88 23.54
N TRP A 33 -1.78 0.24 23.77
CA TRP A 33 -2.64 0.88 22.76
C TRP A 33 -1.87 1.36 21.54
N LEU A 34 -0.67 1.93 21.74
CA LEU A 34 0.14 2.48 20.66
C LEU A 34 0.83 1.37 19.86
N GLU A 35 1.29 0.31 20.53
CA GLU A 35 1.83 -0.87 19.85
C GLU A 35 0.75 -1.57 19.00
N ARG A 36 -0.45 -1.75 19.56
CA ARG A 36 -1.60 -2.25 18.80
C ARG A 36 -1.92 -1.33 17.62
N ALA A 37 -1.98 -0.02 17.82
CA ALA A 37 -2.24 0.94 16.75
C ALA A 37 -1.20 0.84 15.62
N PHE A 38 0.09 0.82 15.93
CA PHE A 38 1.15 0.68 14.92
C PHE A 38 1.10 -0.63 14.15
N ASN A 39 0.67 -1.74 14.77
CA ASN A 39 0.45 -3.01 14.06
C ASN A 39 -0.69 -2.93 13.03
N TYR A 40 -1.72 -2.09 13.27
CA TYR A 40 -2.84 -1.91 12.33
C TYR A 40 -2.61 -0.82 11.28
N VAL A 41 -1.67 0.11 11.51
CA VAL A 41 -1.36 1.17 10.54
C VAL A 41 -0.97 0.62 9.16
N PRO A 42 -0.06 -0.37 9.01
CA PRO A 42 0.34 -0.90 7.71
C PRO A 42 -0.83 -1.47 6.92
N ILE A 43 -1.67 -2.30 7.54
CA ILE A 43 -2.80 -2.93 6.85
C ILE A 43 -3.86 -1.89 6.47
N ALA A 44 -4.13 -0.92 7.35
CA ALA A 44 -5.09 0.16 7.09
C ALA A 44 -4.62 1.04 5.92
N VAL A 45 -3.35 1.45 5.92
CA VAL A 45 -2.77 2.28 4.86
C VAL A 45 -2.74 1.53 3.53
N LEU A 46 -2.30 0.27 3.51
CA LEU A 46 -2.31 -0.56 2.29
C LEU A 46 -3.73 -0.72 1.74
N SER A 47 -4.71 -0.98 2.61
CA SER A 47 -6.11 -1.11 2.19
C SER A 47 -6.67 0.19 1.62
N ALA A 48 -6.33 1.34 2.23
CA ALA A 48 -6.72 2.65 1.72
C ALA A 48 -6.08 2.96 0.37
N ILE A 49 -4.78 2.67 0.20
CA ILE A 49 -4.07 2.85 -1.08
C ILE A 49 -4.75 2.02 -2.18
N ILE A 50 -5.00 0.73 -1.92
CA ILE A 50 -5.65 -0.17 -2.89
C ILE A 50 -7.07 0.30 -3.21
N ALA A 51 -7.84 0.69 -2.19
CA ALA A 51 -9.20 1.18 -2.37
C ALA A 51 -9.21 2.46 -3.21
N GLN A 52 -8.34 3.43 -2.92
CA GLN A 52 -8.26 4.66 -3.69
C GLN A 52 -7.82 4.42 -5.12
N THR A 53 -6.77 3.60 -5.34
CA THR A 53 -6.27 3.30 -6.68
C THR A 53 -7.25 2.51 -7.54
N THR A 54 -8.16 1.77 -6.91
CA THR A 54 -9.15 0.92 -7.60
C THR A 54 -10.48 1.64 -7.81
N LEU A 55 -11.00 2.32 -6.79
CA LEU A 55 -12.37 2.83 -6.75
C LEU A 55 -12.49 4.32 -7.12
N ILE A 56 -11.42 5.09 -6.96
CA ILE A 56 -11.44 6.54 -7.16
C ILE A 56 -10.54 6.89 -8.35
N HIS A 57 -11.17 7.33 -9.44
CA HIS A 57 -10.48 7.90 -10.61
C HIS A 57 -11.09 9.28 -10.89
N ASP A 58 -10.22 10.30 -11.03
CA ASP A 58 -10.60 11.69 -11.31
C ASP A 58 -11.60 12.33 -10.32
N GLY A 59 -11.47 12.04 -9.03
CA GLY A 59 -12.26 12.69 -7.97
C GLY A 59 -13.73 12.26 -7.90
N ALA A 60 -14.17 11.32 -8.75
CA ALA A 60 -15.49 10.72 -8.71
C ALA A 60 -15.39 9.22 -8.41
N VAL A 61 -16.36 8.69 -7.65
CA VAL A 61 -16.51 7.24 -7.44
C VAL A 61 -17.06 6.67 -8.75
N GLN A 62 -16.17 6.23 -9.63
CA GLN A 62 -16.56 5.64 -10.90
C GLN A 62 -16.89 4.15 -10.69
N LEU A 63 -18.04 3.91 -10.05
CA LEU A 63 -18.62 2.58 -9.84
C LEU A 63 -19.30 2.05 -11.12
N THR A 64 -18.65 2.22 -12.27
CA THR A 64 -19.16 1.79 -13.56
C THR A 64 -18.46 0.49 -13.95
N TRP A 65 -19.21 -0.51 -14.40
CA TRP A 65 -18.70 -1.79 -14.93
C TRP A 65 -17.76 -1.65 -16.15
N ASN A 66 -17.62 -0.43 -16.65
CA ASN A 66 -16.71 -0.01 -17.71
C ASN A 66 -15.28 0.26 -17.21
N ASN A 67 -15.05 0.27 -15.89
CA ASN A 67 -13.73 0.56 -15.32
C ASN A 67 -12.88 -0.71 -15.19
N ALA A 68 -11.88 -0.81 -16.07
CA ALA A 68 -10.89 -1.88 -16.11
C ALA A 68 -10.21 -2.13 -14.74
N HIS A 69 -9.99 -1.07 -13.96
CA HIS A 69 -9.32 -1.14 -12.66
C HIS A 69 -10.12 -1.89 -11.60
N LEU A 70 -11.45 -1.69 -11.56
CA LEU A 70 -12.32 -2.28 -10.54
C LEU A 70 -12.43 -3.80 -10.73
N ILE A 71 -12.57 -4.23 -11.98
CA ILE A 71 -12.64 -5.67 -12.29
C ILE A 71 -11.27 -6.33 -12.14
N ALA A 72 -10.17 -5.66 -12.52
CA ALA A 72 -8.82 -6.18 -12.26
C ALA A 72 -8.55 -6.40 -10.77
N ALA A 73 -8.98 -5.46 -9.91
CA ALA A 73 -8.85 -5.60 -8.46
C ALA A 73 -9.75 -6.71 -7.89
N LEU A 74 -10.98 -6.85 -8.39
CA LEU A 74 -11.88 -7.94 -7.99
C LEU A 74 -11.28 -9.31 -8.36
N VAL A 75 -10.75 -9.44 -9.58
CA VAL A 75 -10.07 -10.66 -10.04
C VAL A 75 -8.84 -10.93 -9.18
N ALA A 76 -8.00 -9.93 -8.92
CA ALA A 76 -6.84 -10.07 -8.05
C ALA A 76 -7.23 -10.49 -6.63
N PHE A 77 -8.33 -9.97 -6.08
CA PHE A 77 -8.85 -10.35 -4.76
C PHE A 77 -9.33 -11.80 -4.72
N VAL A 78 -10.09 -12.24 -5.73
CA VAL A 78 -10.54 -13.65 -5.84
C VAL A 78 -9.35 -14.60 -6.00
N VAL A 79 -8.36 -14.22 -6.81
CA VAL A 79 -7.12 -15.02 -6.97
C VAL A 79 -6.31 -15.03 -5.68
N ALA A 80 -6.23 -13.92 -4.94
CA ALA A 80 -5.55 -13.87 -3.64
C ALA A 80 -6.20 -14.77 -2.59
N LEU A 81 -7.54 -14.87 -2.57
CA LEU A 81 -8.25 -15.79 -1.68
C LEU A 81 -7.97 -17.26 -2.02
N LYS A 82 -7.85 -17.59 -3.30
CA LYS A 82 -7.66 -18.97 -3.76
C LYS A 82 -6.19 -19.41 -3.80
N CYS A 83 -5.28 -18.49 -4.10
CA CYS A 83 -3.84 -18.71 -4.23
C CYS A 83 -3.09 -17.91 -3.16
N ARG A 84 -2.54 -18.61 -2.17
CA ARG A 84 -1.59 -18.04 -1.18
C ARG A 84 -0.19 -17.74 -1.76
N GLN A 85 -0.03 -17.79 -3.08
CA GLN A 85 1.25 -17.54 -3.77
C GLN A 85 1.26 -16.11 -4.32
N GLN A 86 2.05 -15.23 -3.69
CA GLN A 86 2.15 -13.80 -4.04
C GLN A 86 2.39 -13.56 -5.55
N LEU A 87 3.27 -14.36 -6.16
CA LEU A 87 3.62 -14.24 -7.58
C LEU A 87 2.41 -14.52 -8.51
N VAL A 88 1.55 -15.47 -8.15
CA VAL A 88 0.35 -15.83 -8.93
C VAL A 88 -0.69 -14.71 -8.87
N VAL A 89 -0.85 -14.08 -7.71
CA VAL A 89 -1.77 -12.95 -7.53
C VAL A 89 -1.33 -11.76 -8.38
N ILE A 90 -0.03 -11.41 -8.33
CA ILE A 90 0.53 -10.30 -9.10
C ILE A 90 0.40 -10.56 -10.60
N SER A 91 0.77 -11.76 -11.06
CA SER A 91 0.70 -12.11 -12.48
C SER A 91 -0.73 -12.16 -13.02
N CYS A 92 -1.68 -12.78 -12.30
CA CYS A 92 -3.10 -12.76 -12.70
C CYS A 92 -3.68 -11.34 -12.70
N GLY A 93 -3.39 -10.54 -11.68
CA GLY A 93 -3.84 -9.15 -11.62
C GLY A 93 -3.30 -8.31 -12.78
N LEU A 94 -2.02 -8.47 -13.12
CA LEU A 94 -1.39 -7.77 -14.23
C LEU A 94 -1.98 -8.20 -15.59
N LEU A 95 -2.21 -9.50 -15.77
CA LEU A 95 -2.82 -10.03 -16.99
C LEU A 95 -4.27 -9.53 -17.14
N ALA A 96 -5.07 -9.58 -16.08
CA ALA A 96 -6.45 -9.08 -16.09
C ALA A 96 -6.51 -7.58 -16.40
N PHE A 97 -5.62 -6.80 -15.78
CA PHE A 97 -5.49 -5.37 -16.08
C PHE A 97 -5.09 -5.13 -17.54
N GLY A 98 -4.08 -5.84 -18.05
CA GLY A 98 -3.62 -5.71 -19.43
C GLY A 98 -4.69 -6.09 -20.45
N LEU A 99 -5.42 -7.18 -20.22
CA LEU A 99 -6.54 -7.62 -21.08
C LEU A 99 -7.67 -6.59 -21.12
N MET A 100 -8.02 -6.00 -19.98
CA MET A 100 -9.06 -4.96 -19.96
C MET A 100 -8.61 -3.64 -20.56
N ARG A 101 -7.36 -3.23 -20.33
CA ARG A 101 -6.76 -2.05 -20.95
C ARG A 101 -6.61 -2.19 -22.47
N TRP A 102 -6.57 -3.42 -22.98
CA TRP A 102 -6.52 -3.68 -24.42
C TRP A 102 -7.91 -3.73 -25.06
N TRP A 103 -8.93 -4.05 -24.28
CA TRP A 103 -10.34 -4.07 -24.72
C TRP A 103 -11.00 -2.68 -24.66
N PHE A 104 -10.52 -1.78 -23.80
CA PHE A 104 -10.95 -0.37 -23.67
C PHE A 104 -9.94 0.61 -24.27
#